data_AF-A0A9D7SDA4-F1
#
_entry.id   AF-A0A9D7SDA4-F1
#
_cell.length_a   1.000
_cell.length_b   1.000
_cell.length_c   1.000
_cell.angle_alpha   90.00
_cell.angle_beta   90.00
_cell.angle_gamma   90.00
#
_symmetry.space_group_name_H-M   'P 1'
#
loop_
_entity.id
_entity.type
_entity.pdbx_description
1 polymer ?
#
loop_
_entity_poly.entity_id
_entity_poly.type
_entity_poly.pdbx_seq_one_letter_code
_entity_poly.pdbx_strand_id
1 'polypeptide(L)'
;MSDYTLQMIHPLPLAWAILLLQPQPPCTLTLEPREVRPGDSTLLTWTCPQVPLVRLEPGGMVLPGKHQVTLRPAYTTTYRIFDARLGGQELGQTEVRVIPGLALGEPARICTFDASTRAVLPGEPVVLKWECAGSAKVRLEPGGLELDGKSEVTVTPLESTRYTITANNAAGGQSRTVEVSVLGRVTAALPTASATVCTFEASRTVVKPGEQVDLKWLCQGNAKVRLEPGGLELDGQSSIAVVPERTTVYTLSVSNLLGGSSRSLEVRVEAPRRVLTEKDLLDPEEALKPLDRMDLPEALHRGETLREAAPEGSWTLRLVVSGRALGLKQVARAAGSRGADILILPYLRKDGFRLWQACFGVYASRALAARAWAKAPETLRSTFKDAFPQRLH
;
A
#
# COMPACT_ATOMS: atom_id res chain seq x y z
N MET A 1 -58.31 -62.98 -33.70
CA MET A 1 -56.86 -62.72 -33.80
C MET A 1 -56.72 -61.75 -34.97
N SER A 2 -56.89 -60.46 -34.67
CA SER A 2 -55.81 -59.46 -34.73
C SER A 2 -55.46 -59.19 -36.21
N ASP A 3 -55.76 -58.02 -36.79
CA ASP A 3 -54.96 -56.83 -36.49
C ASP A 3 -55.48 -55.52 -37.13
N TYR A 4 -55.24 -54.45 -36.37
CA TYR A 4 -55.02 -53.03 -36.68
C TYR A 4 -55.88 -52.27 -37.71
N THR A 5 -56.70 -51.35 -37.19
CA THR A 5 -57.34 -50.25 -37.91
C THR A 5 -56.36 -49.07 -38.05
N LEU A 6 -56.13 -48.61 -39.29
CA LEU A 6 -55.28 -47.47 -39.67
C LEU A 6 -55.81 -46.14 -39.11
N GLN A 7 -54.97 -45.42 -38.35
CA GLN A 7 -55.26 -44.06 -37.92
C GLN A 7 -54.54 -43.06 -38.84
N MET A 8 -55.32 -42.19 -39.49
CA MET A 8 -54.85 -41.19 -40.45
C MET A 8 -53.96 -40.12 -39.78
N ILE A 9 -52.81 -39.87 -40.40
CA ILE A 9 -51.89 -38.77 -40.05
C ILE A 9 -52.31 -37.54 -40.84
N HIS A 10 -52.67 -36.45 -40.15
CA HIS A 10 -52.90 -35.15 -40.77
C HIS A 10 -51.57 -34.39 -40.98
N PRO A 11 -51.38 -33.67 -42.11
CA PRO A 11 -50.16 -32.91 -42.36
C PRO A 11 -50.21 -31.55 -41.65
N LEU A 12 -49.13 -31.17 -40.97
CA LEU A 12 -48.92 -29.82 -40.45
C LEU A 12 -48.47 -28.88 -41.61
N PRO A 13 -49.00 -27.66 -41.74
CA PRO A 13 -48.52 -26.72 -42.75
C PRO A 13 -47.23 -26.03 -42.29
N LEU A 14 -46.24 -26.00 -43.18
CA LEU A 14 -45.01 -25.23 -43.07
C LEU A 14 -45.32 -23.73 -43.21
N ALA A 15 -45.45 -23.03 -42.09
CA ALA A 15 -45.42 -21.56 -42.08
C ALA A 15 -43.96 -21.10 -41.90
N TRP A 16 -43.35 -20.66 -43.01
CA TRP A 16 -42.08 -19.93 -42.99
C TRP A 16 -42.26 -18.63 -42.21
N ALA A 17 -41.79 -18.59 -40.97
CA ALA A 17 -41.72 -17.36 -40.20
C ALA A 17 -40.53 -16.52 -40.71
N ILE A 18 -40.85 -15.43 -41.44
CA ILE A 18 -39.93 -14.32 -41.64
C ILE A 18 -39.72 -13.70 -40.26
N LEU A 19 -38.56 -13.99 -39.65
CA LEU A 19 -38.18 -13.42 -38.37
C LEU A 19 -37.91 -11.93 -38.58
N LEU A 20 -38.91 -11.10 -38.30
CA LEU A 20 -38.73 -9.66 -38.11
C LEU A 20 -37.68 -9.49 -37.00
N LEU A 21 -36.49 -9.01 -37.38
CA LEU A 21 -35.45 -8.66 -36.43
C LEU A 21 -35.98 -7.44 -35.64
N GLN A 22 -36.67 -7.69 -34.54
CA GLN A 22 -37.14 -6.63 -33.66
C GLN A 22 -35.91 -5.81 -33.23
N PRO A 23 -35.94 -4.47 -33.34
CA PRO A 23 -34.85 -3.64 -32.88
C PRO A 23 -34.65 -3.94 -31.39
N GLN A 24 -33.52 -4.56 -31.10
CA GLN A 24 -33.22 -5.04 -29.76
C GLN A 24 -33.19 -3.83 -28.79
N PRO A 25 -33.73 -3.97 -27.56
CA PRO A 25 -33.86 -2.84 -26.64
C PRO A 25 -32.51 -2.20 -26.29
N PRO A 26 -32.42 -0.86 -26.23
CA PRO A 26 -31.18 -0.16 -25.89
C PRO A 26 -30.75 -0.45 -24.45
N CYS A 27 -29.47 -0.20 -24.15
CA CYS A 27 -28.99 -0.23 -22.77
C CYS A 27 -29.70 0.84 -21.93
N THR A 28 -30.16 0.45 -20.75
CA THR A 28 -30.77 1.36 -19.76
C THR A 28 -29.85 1.49 -18.57
N LEU A 29 -29.57 2.73 -18.15
CA LEU A 29 -28.75 3.05 -16.99
C LEU A 29 -29.57 3.94 -16.04
N THR A 30 -29.66 3.55 -14.78
CA THR A 30 -30.30 4.33 -13.72
C THR A 30 -29.33 4.57 -12.58
N LEU A 31 -29.31 5.81 -12.10
CA LEU A 31 -28.52 6.27 -10.96
C LEU A 31 -29.46 6.78 -9.90
N GLU A 32 -29.38 6.22 -8.70
CA GLU A 32 -30.18 6.66 -7.56
C GLU A 32 -29.33 6.62 -6.27
N PRO A 33 -29.11 7.78 -5.61
CA PRO A 33 -29.42 9.16 -6.03
C PRO A 33 -28.42 9.73 -7.08
N ARG A 34 -28.90 10.56 -8.01
CA ARG A 34 -28.06 11.20 -9.06
C ARG A 34 -27.12 12.30 -8.55
N GLU A 35 -27.44 12.84 -7.38
CA GLU A 35 -26.66 13.86 -6.69
C GLU A 35 -26.21 13.31 -5.33
N VAL A 36 -24.89 13.32 -5.08
CA VAL A 36 -24.28 12.78 -3.84
C VAL A 36 -23.21 13.71 -3.30
N ARG A 37 -22.86 13.57 -2.01
CA ARG A 37 -21.70 14.25 -1.41
C ARG A 37 -20.42 13.45 -1.66
N PRO A 38 -19.23 14.06 -1.51
CA PRO A 38 -17.98 13.34 -1.63
C PRO A 38 -17.92 12.11 -0.70
N GLY A 39 -17.81 10.91 -1.29
CA GLY A 39 -17.70 9.64 -0.56
C GLY A 39 -19.03 8.97 -0.16
N ASP A 40 -20.17 9.63 -0.40
CA ASP A 40 -21.50 9.03 -0.26
C ASP A 40 -21.73 7.96 -1.33
N SER A 41 -22.55 6.97 -1.01
CA SER A 41 -22.89 5.90 -1.93
C SER A 41 -24.05 6.26 -2.85
N THR A 42 -23.89 6.04 -4.15
CA THR A 42 -24.99 5.96 -5.12
C THR A 42 -25.09 4.56 -5.72
N LEU A 43 -26.30 4.10 -6.03
CA LEU A 43 -26.50 2.86 -6.75
C LEU A 43 -26.56 3.16 -8.25
N LEU A 44 -25.66 2.56 -9.03
CA LEU A 44 -25.74 2.51 -10.48
C LEU A 44 -26.27 1.15 -10.89
N THR A 45 -27.40 1.13 -11.58
CA THR A 45 -28.02 -0.08 -12.13
C THR A 45 -28.05 0.03 -13.64
N TRP A 46 -27.69 -1.05 -14.33
CA TRP A 46 -27.80 -1.12 -15.78
C TRP A 46 -28.42 -2.42 -16.26
N THR A 47 -29.09 -2.34 -17.41
CA THR A 47 -29.53 -3.49 -18.18
C THR A 47 -29.19 -3.24 -19.65
N CYS A 48 -28.27 -4.05 -20.18
CA CYS A 48 -27.79 -4.06 -21.55
C CYS A 48 -28.14 -5.41 -22.21
N PRO A 49 -29.30 -5.51 -22.89
CA PRO A 49 -29.79 -6.77 -23.47
C PRO A 49 -28.91 -7.29 -24.63
N GLN A 50 -28.16 -6.39 -25.26
CA GLN A 50 -27.36 -6.65 -26.46
C GLN A 50 -26.03 -7.36 -26.18
N VAL A 51 -25.53 -7.22 -24.95
CA VAL A 51 -24.16 -7.65 -24.60
C VAL A 51 -24.16 -8.46 -23.31
N PRO A 52 -23.41 -9.57 -23.25
CA PRO A 52 -23.35 -10.41 -22.06
C PRO A 52 -22.47 -9.82 -20.96
N LEU A 53 -21.44 -9.05 -21.35
CA LEU A 53 -20.47 -8.44 -20.46
C LEU A 53 -20.25 -6.98 -20.87
N VAL A 54 -20.11 -6.13 -19.87
CA VAL A 54 -19.83 -4.71 -20.02
C VAL A 54 -18.60 -4.31 -19.23
N ARG A 55 -17.94 -3.24 -19.64
CA ARG A 55 -16.80 -2.64 -18.94
C ARG A 55 -17.20 -1.25 -18.42
N LEU A 56 -17.14 -1.07 -17.11
CA LEU A 56 -17.45 0.20 -16.44
C LEU A 56 -16.19 1.06 -16.32
N GLU A 57 -16.27 2.30 -16.77
CA GLU A 57 -15.26 3.33 -16.54
C GLU A 57 -15.84 4.50 -15.71
N PRO A 58 -15.06 5.14 -14.83
CA PRO A 58 -13.69 4.79 -14.43
C PRO A 58 -13.63 3.49 -13.60
N GLY A 59 -12.47 2.83 -13.60
CA GLY A 59 -12.21 1.61 -12.82
C GLY A 59 -12.00 0.34 -13.65
N GLY A 60 -12.42 0.34 -14.92
CA GLY A 60 -12.14 -0.74 -15.88
C GLY A 60 -12.74 -2.10 -15.49
N MET A 61 -13.74 -2.13 -14.61
CA MET A 61 -14.33 -3.36 -14.10
C MET A 61 -15.20 -4.02 -15.17
N VAL A 62 -15.00 -5.32 -15.42
CA VAL A 62 -15.84 -6.11 -16.33
C VAL A 62 -16.94 -6.79 -15.54
N LEU A 63 -18.20 -6.50 -15.87
CA LEU A 63 -19.38 -6.91 -15.13
C LEU A 63 -20.46 -7.46 -16.09
N PRO A 64 -21.46 -8.22 -15.59
CA PRO A 64 -22.54 -8.71 -16.42
C PRO A 64 -23.35 -7.59 -17.09
N GLY A 65 -23.93 -7.89 -18.26
CA GLY A 65 -24.79 -6.95 -19.00
C GLY A 65 -26.03 -6.49 -18.22
N LYS A 66 -26.42 -7.19 -17.16
CA LYS A 66 -27.41 -6.74 -16.18
C LYS A 66 -26.82 -6.84 -14.78
N HIS A 67 -26.58 -5.71 -14.14
CA HIS A 67 -26.01 -5.66 -12.80
C HIS A 67 -26.30 -4.33 -12.10
N GLN A 68 -26.00 -4.28 -10.81
CA GLN A 68 -26.06 -3.06 -10.00
C GLN A 68 -24.77 -2.95 -9.18
N VAL A 69 -24.21 -1.75 -9.08
CA VAL A 69 -22.99 -1.49 -8.32
C VAL A 69 -23.17 -0.25 -7.46
N THR A 70 -22.69 -0.33 -6.22
CA THR A 70 -22.64 0.83 -5.33
C THR A 70 -21.35 1.60 -5.59
N LEU A 71 -21.47 2.88 -5.93
CA LEU A 71 -20.37 3.78 -6.26
C LEU A 71 -20.21 4.81 -5.15
N ARG A 72 -18.97 5.21 -4.84
CA ARG A 72 -18.66 6.27 -3.87
C ARG A 72 -17.73 7.35 -4.46
N PRO A 73 -18.22 8.16 -5.41
CA PRO A 73 -17.38 9.16 -6.06
C PRO A 73 -17.01 10.31 -5.09
N ALA A 74 -15.75 10.74 -5.13
CA ALA A 74 -15.28 11.91 -4.37
C ALA A 74 -15.48 13.24 -5.11
N TYR A 75 -15.64 13.19 -6.44
CA TYR A 75 -15.82 14.34 -7.34
C TYR A 75 -16.84 13.98 -8.42
N THR A 76 -17.41 14.99 -9.09
CA THR A 76 -18.38 14.76 -10.19
C THR A 76 -17.74 13.85 -11.22
N THR A 77 -18.33 12.67 -11.38
CA THR A 77 -17.75 11.58 -12.16
C THR A 77 -18.77 11.11 -13.18
N THR A 78 -18.39 11.16 -14.45
CA THR A 78 -19.16 10.53 -15.53
C THR A 78 -18.77 9.06 -15.61
N TYR A 79 -19.75 8.18 -15.39
CA TYR A 79 -19.60 6.74 -15.55
C TYR A 79 -20.02 6.34 -16.96
N ARG A 80 -19.17 5.56 -17.63
CA ARG A 80 -19.38 5.07 -18.99
C ARG A 80 -19.37 3.56 -19.00
N ILE A 81 -20.30 2.96 -19.74
CA ILE A 81 -20.40 1.53 -19.93
C ILE A 81 -20.02 1.23 -21.38
N PHE A 82 -19.00 0.39 -21.56
CA PHE A 82 -18.55 -0.11 -22.86
C PHE A 82 -18.92 -1.58 -23.01
N ASP A 83 -18.98 -2.06 -24.24
CA ASP A 83 -18.89 -3.48 -24.51
C ASP A 83 -17.53 -4.02 -24.02
N ALA A 84 -17.53 -5.13 -23.29
CA ALA A 84 -16.30 -5.71 -22.74
C ALA A 84 -15.39 -6.36 -23.79
N ARG A 85 -15.85 -6.54 -25.03
CA ARG A 85 -15.02 -6.99 -26.16
C ARG A 85 -13.90 -5.98 -26.43
N LEU A 86 -12.72 -6.47 -26.83
CA LEU A 86 -11.57 -5.62 -27.19
C LEU A 86 -11.97 -4.58 -28.24
N GLY A 87 -11.80 -3.29 -27.93
CA GLY A 87 -12.23 -2.17 -28.78
C GLY A 87 -13.73 -1.87 -28.75
N GLY A 88 -14.44 -2.35 -27.72
CA GLY A 88 -15.89 -2.22 -27.58
C GLY A 88 -16.39 -0.78 -27.60
N GLN A 89 -17.53 -0.57 -28.27
CA GLN A 89 -18.19 0.73 -28.36
C GLN A 89 -18.83 1.13 -27.02
N GLU A 90 -18.97 2.43 -26.80
CA GLU A 90 -19.72 2.97 -25.66
C GLU A 90 -21.21 2.61 -25.82
N LEU A 91 -21.76 1.95 -24.82
CA LEU A 91 -23.15 1.49 -24.77
C LEU A 91 -24.07 2.49 -24.03
N GLY A 92 -23.48 3.35 -23.22
CA GLY A 92 -24.16 4.44 -22.54
C GLY A 92 -23.28 5.09 -21.47
N GLN A 93 -23.68 6.29 -21.06
CA GLN A 93 -23.02 7.03 -19.99
C GLN A 93 -24.04 7.71 -19.08
N THR A 94 -23.62 7.96 -17.85
CA THR A 94 -24.43 8.66 -16.86
C THR A 94 -23.51 9.41 -15.90
N GLU A 95 -23.92 10.59 -15.48
CA GLU A 95 -23.13 11.44 -14.61
C GLU A 95 -23.66 11.40 -13.19
N VAL A 96 -22.77 11.10 -12.25
CA VAL A 96 -23.03 11.35 -10.83
C VAL A 96 -22.52 12.75 -10.54
N ARG A 97 -23.44 13.67 -10.25
CA ARG A 97 -23.09 15.03 -9.86
C ARG A 97 -22.71 15.01 -8.39
N VAL A 98 -21.42 15.12 -8.10
CA VAL A 98 -20.97 15.32 -6.72
C VAL A 98 -21.09 16.79 -6.44
N ILE A 99 -22.00 17.14 -5.55
CA ILE A 99 -22.20 18.54 -5.21
C ILE A 99 -21.06 18.95 -4.29
N PRO A 100 -20.12 19.83 -4.72
CA PRO A 100 -19.08 20.33 -3.85
C PRO A 100 -19.77 21.23 -2.83
N GLY A 101 -20.03 20.69 -1.63
CA GLY A 101 -20.70 21.39 -0.54
C GLY A 101 -22.09 21.94 -0.89
N LEU A 102 -23.15 21.26 -0.46
CA LEU A 102 -24.46 21.94 -0.33
C LEU A 102 -24.86 22.01 1.13
N ALA A 103 -25.41 23.18 1.49
CA ALA A 103 -25.84 23.63 2.81
C ALA A 103 -25.24 22.77 3.92
N LEU A 104 -24.11 23.24 4.42
CA LEU A 104 -23.64 22.89 5.74
C LEU A 104 -24.89 22.84 6.64
N GLY A 105 -25.28 21.65 7.11
CA GLY A 105 -26.18 21.59 8.26
C GLY A 105 -25.54 22.40 9.40
N GLU A 106 -26.19 22.51 10.55
CA GLU A 106 -25.52 23.18 11.66
C GLU A 106 -24.11 22.56 11.86
N PRO A 107 -23.06 23.40 11.98
CA PRO A 107 -21.70 22.90 12.17
C PRO A 107 -21.68 22.00 13.40
N ALA A 108 -20.82 20.98 13.38
CA ALA A 108 -20.67 20.07 14.52
C ALA A 108 -20.43 20.91 15.78
N ARG A 109 -21.38 20.82 16.71
CA ARG A 109 -21.38 21.64 17.92
C ARG A 109 -21.27 20.73 19.13
N ILE A 110 -20.35 21.05 20.03
CA ILE A 110 -20.21 20.36 21.30
C ILE A 110 -21.12 21.09 22.30
N CYS A 111 -22.28 20.50 22.58
CA CYS A 111 -23.26 21.02 23.52
C CYS A 111 -22.72 20.95 24.95
N THR A 112 -22.17 19.80 25.33
CA THR A 112 -21.57 19.54 26.64
C THR A 112 -20.28 18.73 26.50
N PHE A 113 -19.33 18.99 27.38
CA PHE A 113 -18.15 18.15 27.58
C PHE A 113 -17.74 18.28 29.04
N ASP A 114 -17.83 17.20 29.80
CA ASP A 114 -17.51 17.18 31.23
C ASP A 114 -16.88 15.84 31.65
N ALA A 115 -16.30 15.82 32.83
CA ALA A 115 -15.75 14.63 33.46
C ALA A 115 -16.60 14.24 34.67
N SER A 116 -16.75 12.94 34.94
CA SER A 116 -17.44 12.43 36.13
C SER A 116 -16.85 12.97 37.43
N THR A 117 -15.54 13.25 37.43
CA THR A 117 -14.82 13.96 38.49
C THR A 117 -13.67 14.73 37.86
N ARG A 118 -13.39 15.93 38.40
CA ARG A 118 -12.29 16.80 37.95
C ARG A 118 -11.06 16.69 38.85
N ALA A 119 -11.14 15.87 39.90
CA ALA A 119 -10.07 15.64 40.86
C ALA A 119 -10.02 14.16 41.23
N VAL A 120 -8.93 13.46 40.91
CA VAL A 120 -8.78 12.01 41.15
C VAL A 120 -7.41 11.65 41.67
N LEU A 121 -7.28 10.49 42.31
CA LEU A 121 -5.97 9.91 42.58
C LEU A 121 -5.38 9.30 41.30
N PRO A 122 -4.04 9.16 41.21
CA PRO A 122 -3.40 8.56 40.04
C PRO A 122 -3.96 7.18 39.70
N GLY A 123 -4.40 7.00 38.46
CA GLY A 123 -4.89 5.71 37.95
C GLY A 123 -6.35 5.41 38.27
N GLU A 124 -7.06 6.31 38.96
CA GLU A 124 -8.51 6.17 39.14
C GLU A 124 -9.25 6.40 37.81
N PRO A 125 -10.29 5.61 37.51
CA PRO A 125 -11.07 5.76 36.29
C PRO A 125 -11.94 7.02 36.35
N VAL A 126 -11.86 7.82 35.29
CA VAL A 126 -12.68 9.01 35.05
C VAL A 126 -13.50 8.78 33.79
N VAL A 127 -14.81 9.03 33.86
CA VAL A 127 -15.70 8.94 32.70
C VAL A 127 -15.83 10.34 32.10
N LEU A 128 -15.30 10.53 30.90
CA LEU A 128 -15.53 11.74 30.12
C LEU A 128 -16.84 11.58 29.34
N LYS A 129 -17.73 12.56 29.43
CA LYS A 129 -19.03 12.55 28.75
C LYS A 129 -19.19 13.81 27.89
N TRP A 130 -19.75 13.64 26.71
CA TRP A 130 -20.03 14.74 25.80
C TRP A 130 -21.35 14.53 25.06
N GLU A 131 -21.91 15.64 24.61
CA GLU A 131 -23.06 15.67 23.74
C GLU A 131 -22.74 16.56 22.53
N CYS A 132 -22.95 16.02 21.33
CA CYS A 132 -22.69 16.72 20.08
C CYS A 132 -23.96 16.80 19.25
N ALA A 133 -24.17 17.95 18.60
CA ALA A 133 -25.19 18.15 17.58
C ALA A 133 -24.57 18.15 16.18
N GLY A 134 -25.35 17.79 15.16
CA GLY A 134 -24.97 17.94 13.75
C GLY A 134 -24.23 16.75 13.11
N SER A 135 -24.31 15.53 13.68
CA SER A 135 -23.63 14.31 13.16
C SER A 135 -22.12 14.53 12.99
N ALA A 136 -21.41 14.57 14.10
CA ALA A 136 -19.99 14.87 14.15
C ALA A 136 -19.14 13.59 14.20
N LYS A 137 -18.00 13.60 13.51
CA LYS A 137 -16.86 12.76 13.87
C LYS A 137 -16.22 13.34 15.12
N VAL A 138 -15.90 12.50 16.09
CA VAL A 138 -15.44 12.96 17.41
C VAL A 138 -14.06 12.39 17.68
N ARG A 139 -13.11 13.27 18.00
CA ARG A 139 -11.74 12.91 18.37
C ARG A 139 -11.42 13.41 19.77
N LEU A 140 -10.78 12.57 20.59
CA LEU A 140 -10.29 12.93 21.91
C LEU A 140 -8.76 12.99 21.93
N GLU A 141 -8.23 14.09 22.46
CA GLU A 141 -6.82 14.26 22.79
C GLU A 141 -6.65 14.42 24.31
N PRO A 142 -5.54 13.95 24.91
CA PRO A 142 -4.48 13.16 24.30
C PRO A 142 -4.93 11.73 23.93
N GLY A 143 -4.18 11.09 23.04
CA GLY A 143 -4.40 9.69 22.62
C GLY A 143 -5.06 9.53 21.24
N GLY A 144 -5.44 10.62 20.58
CA GLY A 144 -5.97 10.61 19.21
C GLY A 144 -7.17 9.69 18.98
N LEU A 145 -7.96 9.41 20.02
CA LEU A 145 -8.99 8.38 19.99
C LEU A 145 -10.19 8.86 19.15
N GLU A 146 -10.60 8.06 18.16
CA GLU A 146 -11.82 8.30 17.39
C GLU A 146 -13.03 7.67 18.12
N LEU A 147 -14.04 8.49 18.38
CA LEU A 147 -15.17 8.22 19.28
C LEU A 147 -16.53 8.36 18.56
N ASP A 148 -16.54 8.11 17.26
CA ASP A 148 -17.72 8.23 16.41
C ASP A 148 -18.91 7.41 16.96
N GLY A 149 -20.06 8.07 17.12
CA GLY A 149 -21.28 7.46 17.65
C GLY A 149 -21.28 7.16 19.15
N LYS A 150 -20.24 7.56 19.90
CA LYS A 150 -20.19 7.46 21.36
C LYS A 150 -20.44 8.83 22.01
N SER A 151 -20.97 8.80 23.23
CA SER A 151 -21.18 9.98 24.09
C SER A 151 -20.38 9.93 25.39
N GLU A 152 -19.64 8.84 25.64
CA GLU A 152 -18.79 8.68 26.81
C GLU A 152 -17.56 7.79 26.55
N VAL A 153 -16.49 8.02 27.31
CA VAL A 153 -15.29 7.17 27.35
C VAL A 153 -14.66 7.20 28.75
N THR A 154 -14.17 6.06 29.21
CA THR A 154 -13.43 5.96 30.47
C THR A 154 -11.93 6.12 30.22
N VAL A 155 -11.29 7.01 30.98
CA VAL A 155 -9.84 7.28 30.96
C VAL A 155 -9.26 7.08 32.36
N THR A 156 -7.98 6.73 32.47
CA THR A 156 -7.29 6.51 33.76
C THR A 156 -6.05 7.42 33.85
N PRO A 157 -6.23 8.72 34.14
CA PRO A 157 -5.12 9.66 34.20
C PRO A 157 -4.19 9.35 35.39
N LEU A 158 -2.89 9.23 35.11
CA LEU A 158 -1.84 9.13 36.13
C LEU A 158 -1.33 10.51 36.57
N GLU A 159 -1.54 11.54 35.75
CA GLU A 159 -1.16 12.92 36.00
C GLU A 159 -2.30 13.87 35.58
N SER A 160 -2.28 15.10 36.09
CA SER A 160 -3.25 16.13 35.72
C SER A 160 -3.25 16.32 34.20
N THR A 161 -4.36 15.97 33.56
CA THR A 161 -4.47 15.86 32.10
C THR A 161 -5.57 16.79 31.60
N ARG A 162 -5.24 17.58 30.58
CA ARG A 162 -6.20 18.37 29.81
C ARG A 162 -6.73 17.50 28.66
N TYR A 163 -7.99 17.10 28.75
CA TYR A 163 -8.66 16.41 27.66
C TYR A 163 -9.28 17.44 26.71
N THR A 164 -9.09 17.26 25.41
CA THR A 164 -9.66 18.09 24.34
C THR A 164 -10.48 17.21 23.43
N ILE A 165 -11.78 17.46 23.36
CA ILE A 165 -12.65 16.80 22.40
C ILE A 165 -12.85 17.71 21.20
N THR A 166 -12.72 17.16 20.00
CA THR A 166 -12.93 17.84 18.72
C THR A 166 -14.04 17.13 17.98
N ALA A 167 -15.13 17.84 17.72
CA ALA A 167 -16.25 17.38 16.94
C ALA A 167 -16.20 18.08 15.57
N ASN A 168 -16.11 17.33 14.49
CA ASN A 168 -16.06 17.90 13.14
C ASN A 168 -17.04 17.17 12.20
N ASN A 169 -17.70 17.92 11.34
CA ASN A 169 -18.45 17.40 10.22
C ASN A 169 -18.05 18.16 8.95
N ALA A 170 -18.68 17.85 7.82
CA ALA A 170 -18.49 18.64 6.59
C ALA A 170 -18.81 20.13 6.81
N ALA A 171 -19.63 20.40 7.83
CA ALA A 171 -19.99 21.65 8.52
C ALA A 171 -18.93 22.73 8.77
N GLY A 172 -17.75 22.23 9.12
CA GLY A 172 -16.90 22.85 10.14
C GLY A 172 -16.89 22.00 11.42
N GLY A 173 -16.24 22.50 12.47
CA GLY A 173 -16.10 21.76 13.72
C GLY A 173 -15.85 22.66 14.91
N GLN A 174 -15.99 22.09 16.09
CA GLN A 174 -15.78 22.75 17.37
C GLN A 174 -14.89 21.87 18.23
N SER A 175 -14.03 22.49 19.03
CA SER A 175 -13.29 21.80 20.10
C SER A 175 -13.68 22.35 21.48
N ARG A 176 -13.68 21.48 22.49
CA ARG A 176 -13.83 21.85 23.91
C ARG A 176 -12.80 21.12 24.76
N THR A 177 -12.45 21.71 25.89
CA THR A 177 -11.47 21.15 26.81
C THR A 177 -12.05 20.98 28.20
N VAL A 178 -11.62 19.92 28.89
CA VAL A 178 -11.89 19.63 30.30
C VAL A 178 -10.56 19.28 30.94
N GLU A 179 -10.30 19.88 32.09
CA GLU A 179 -9.13 19.56 32.90
C GLU A 179 -9.51 18.59 34.01
N VAL A 180 -8.78 17.46 34.08
CA VAL A 180 -8.84 16.52 35.19
C VAL A 180 -7.56 16.67 35.97
N SER A 181 -7.67 17.20 37.18
CA SER A 181 -6.55 17.31 38.12
C SER A 181 -6.32 15.96 38.81
N VAL A 182 -5.07 15.51 38.84
CA VAL A 182 -4.70 14.35 39.64
C VAL A 182 -4.16 14.86 40.97
N LEU A 183 -4.92 14.63 42.05
CA LEU A 183 -4.56 15.00 43.41
C LEU A 183 -3.39 14.12 43.84
N GLY A 184 -2.19 14.68 43.77
CA GLY A 184 -0.98 13.97 44.14
C GLY A 184 -1.01 13.58 45.61
N ARG A 185 -0.91 12.28 45.89
CA ARG A 185 -0.20 11.84 47.09
C ARG A 185 1.27 12.16 46.83
N VAL A 186 1.81 13.14 47.54
CA VAL A 186 3.24 13.50 47.49
C VAL A 186 4.04 12.35 48.08
N THR A 187 4.39 11.37 47.24
CA THR A 187 5.52 10.44 47.44
C THR A 187 6.02 9.97 46.08
N ALA A 188 6.53 10.88 45.25
CA ALA A 188 7.49 10.55 44.21
C ALA A 188 8.52 11.68 44.20
N ALA A 189 9.78 11.35 44.49
CA ALA A 189 10.86 12.32 44.46
C ALA A 189 10.86 13.07 43.11
N LEU A 190 11.03 14.39 43.15
CA LEU A 190 11.24 15.21 41.95
C LEU A 190 12.34 14.54 41.09
N PRO A 191 12.14 14.39 39.77
CA PRO A 191 13.18 13.84 38.91
C PRO A 191 14.43 14.73 39.03
N THR A 192 15.56 14.16 39.43
CA THR A 192 16.83 14.87 39.61
C THR A 192 17.69 14.91 38.33
N ALA A 193 17.24 14.27 37.25
CA ALA A 193 17.93 14.22 35.96
C ALA A 193 16.94 14.21 34.78
N SER A 194 17.36 14.76 33.63
CA SER A 194 16.57 14.74 32.38
C SER A 194 16.34 13.31 31.86
N ALA A 195 15.19 13.11 31.21
CA ALA A 195 14.83 11.80 30.67
C ALA A 195 15.78 11.36 29.56
N THR A 196 16.39 10.17 29.71
CA THR A 196 17.38 9.67 28.75
C THR A 196 17.07 8.25 28.28
N VAL A 197 17.16 7.98 26.97
CA VAL A 197 17.15 6.61 26.42
C VAL A 197 18.52 5.98 26.63
N CYS A 198 18.60 4.99 27.52
CA CYS A 198 19.84 4.25 27.77
C CYS A 198 20.09 3.20 26.68
N THR A 199 19.07 2.38 26.38
CA THR A 199 19.14 1.35 25.34
C THR A 199 17.87 1.35 24.49
N PHE A 200 18.01 1.01 23.21
CA PHE A 200 16.89 0.78 22.30
C PHE A 200 17.32 -0.26 21.26
N GLU A 201 16.74 -1.45 21.35
CA GLU A 201 17.18 -2.65 20.63
C GLU A 201 15.97 -3.43 20.09
N ALA A 202 16.18 -4.17 18.99
CA ALA A 202 15.19 -5.08 18.43
C ALA A 202 15.67 -6.52 18.61
N SER A 203 14.75 -7.46 18.81
CA SER A 203 15.07 -8.89 18.82
C SER A 203 15.64 -9.35 17.48
N ARG A 204 15.26 -8.70 16.38
CA ARG A 204 15.78 -8.91 15.02
C ARG A 204 15.79 -7.59 14.25
N THR A 205 16.86 -7.35 13.50
CA THR A 205 17.00 -6.16 12.62
C THR A 205 16.67 -6.46 11.16
N VAL A 206 16.50 -7.73 10.80
CA VAL A 206 16.10 -8.20 9.47
C VAL A 206 15.01 -9.26 9.64
N VAL A 207 13.85 -9.07 9.00
CA VAL A 207 12.68 -9.96 9.10
C VAL A 207 11.91 -10.08 7.79
N LYS A 208 11.07 -11.10 7.65
CA LYS A 208 10.12 -11.18 6.52
C LYS A 208 8.88 -10.32 6.79
N PRO A 209 8.08 -9.98 5.76
CA PRO A 209 6.90 -9.14 5.95
C PRO A 209 5.89 -9.88 6.83
N GLY A 210 5.38 -9.19 7.85
CA GLY A 210 4.41 -9.78 8.77
C GLY A 210 5.02 -10.62 9.90
N GLU A 211 6.34 -10.71 10.01
CA GLU A 211 6.99 -11.33 11.16
C GLU A 211 7.02 -10.37 12.36
N GLN A 212 6.75 -10.91 13.55
CA GLN A 212 6.83 -10.15 14.79
C GLN A 212 8.29 -9.88 15.20
N VAL A 213 8.55 -8.64 15.61
CA VAL A 213 9.80 -8.17 16.19
C VAL A 213 9.51 -7.56 17.55
N ASP A 214 10.31 -7.90 18.56
CA ASP A 214 10.18 -7.31 19.89
C ASP A 214 11.20 -6.16 20.01
N LEU A 215 10.70 -4.95 20.21
CA LEU A 215 11.52 -3.79 20.54
C LEU A 215 11.65 -3.70 22.06
N LYS A 216 12.85 -3.47 22.57
CA LYS A 216 13.16 -3.34 24.00
C LYS A 216 13.96 -2.07 24.26
N TRP A 217 13.68 -1.43 25.38
CA TRP A 217 14.39 -0.22 25.79
C TRP A 217 14.56 -0.12 27.30
N LEU A 218 15.56 0.64 27.69
CA LEU A 218 15.78 1.07 29.07
C LEU A 218 15.89 2.60 29.08
N CYS A 219 15.15 3.24 29.98
CA CYS A 219 15.11 4.69 30.12
C CYS A 219 15.38 5.11 31.56
N GLN A 220 15.93 6.30 31.73
CA GLN A 220 16.21 6.88 33.04
C GLN A 220 15.42 8.18 33.23
N GLY A 221 15.14 8.54 34.49
CA GLY A 221 14.63 9.87 34.85
C GLY A 221 13.12 9.99 34.97
N ASN A 222 12.39 8.89 35.26
CA ASN A 222 10.92 8.87 35.30
C ASN A 222 10.32 9.51 34.04
N ALA A 223 10.59 8.86 32.91
CA ALA A 223 10.35 9.42 31.60
C ALA A 223 9.03 8.93 31.02
N LYS A 224 8.29 9.84 30.37
CA LYS A 224 7.25 9.47 29.41
C LYS A 224 7.90 8.92 28.17
N VAL A 225 7.37 7.83 27.61
CA VAL A 225 7.96 7.10 26.49
C VAL A 225 7.02 7.15 25.30
N ARG A 226 7.52 7.57 24.15
CA ARG A 226 6.78 7.60 22.88
C ARG A 226 7.54 6.87 21.79
N LEU A 227 6.84 6.03 21.03
CA LEU A 227 7.40 5.30 19.88
C LEU A 227 6.79 5.78 18.57
N GLU A 228 7.65 6.09 17.61
CA GLU A 228 7.29 6.35 16.21
C GLU A 228 7.84 5.24 15.30
N PRO A 229 7.19 4.92 14.16
CA PRO A 229 5.92 5.45 13.70
C PRO A 229 4.73 4.92 14.49
N GLY A 230 3.66 5.71 14.56
CA GLY A 230 2.39 5.33 15.20
C GLY A 230 2.08 6.12 16.47
N GLY A 231 3.01 6.96 16.94
CA GLY A 231 2.81 7.85 18.08
C GLY A 231 2.35 7.16 19.37
N LEU A 232 2.73 5.91 19.59
CA LEU A 232 2.29 5.16 20.77
C LEU A 232 2.99 5.69 22.03
N GLU A 233 2.21 5.99 23.07
CA GLU A 233 2.69 6.30 24.41
C GLU A 233 2.79 4.99 25.22
N LEU A 234 3.99 4.69 25.73
CA LEU A 234 4.37 3.39 26.31
C LEU A 234 4.87 3.53 27.75
N ASP A 235 4.25 4.43 28.50
CA ASP A 235 4.66 4.77 29.87
C ASP A 235 4.65 3.53 30.78
N GLY A 236 5.75 3.32 31.50
CA GLY A 236 5.94 2.16 32.38
C GLY A 236 6.24 0.84 31.67
N GLN A 237 6.33 0.83 30.34
CA GLN A 237 6.75 -0.34 29.56
C GLN A 237 8.23 -0.26 29.18
N SER A 238 8.86 -1.44 29.05
CA SER A 238 10.26 -1.58 28.58
C SER A 238 10.38 -2.41 27.30
N SER A 239 9.25 -2.83 26.73
CA SER A 239 9.21 -3.63 25.50
C SER A 239 7.85 -3.59 24.82
N ILE A 240 7.84 -3.70 23.49
CA ILE A 240 6.63 -3.88 22.67
C ILE A 240 6.90 -4.79 21.49
N ALA A 241 5.90 -5.59 21.11
CA ALA A 241 5.91 -6.37 19.89
C ALA A 241 5.37 -5.54 18.72
N VAL A 242 6.10 -5.51 17.60
CA VAL A 242 5.74 -4.82 16.36
C VAL A 242 5.76 -5.79 15.19
N VAL A 243 4.95 -5.56 14.16
CA VAL A 243 4.84 -6.42 12.98
C VAL A 243 5.04 -5.57 11.72
N PRO A 244 6.30 -5.33 11.30
CA PRO A 244 6.57 -4.49 10.13
C PRO A 244 6.29 -5.25 8.82
N GLU A 245 5.50 -4.63 7.93
CA GLU A 245 5.32 -5.13 6.55
C GLU A 245 6.34 -4.58 5.56
N ARG A 246 7.02 -3.49 5.94
CA ARG A 246 8.04 -2.80 5.13
C ARG A 246 9.18 -2.35 6.04
N THR A 247 10.36 -2.14 5.46
CA THR A 247 11.51 -1.58 6.19
C THR A 247 11.09 -0.30 6.89
N THR A 248 11.19 -0.30 8.22
CA THR A 248 10.65 0.74 9.08
C THR A 248 11.72 1.20 10.06
N VAL A 249 11.89 2.51 10.18
CA VAL A 249 12.75 3.13 11.19
C VAL A 249 11.88 3.49 12.38
N TYR A 250 12.09 2.79 13.50
CA TYR A 250 11.45 3.09 14.76
C TYR A 250 12.25 4.17 15.49
N THR A 251 11.57 5.14 16.11
CA THR A 251 12.20 6.18 16.93
C THR A 251 11.54 6.24 18.29
N LEU A 252 12.29 5.91 19.32
CA LEU A 252 11.87 6.02 20.71
C LEU A 252 12.25 7.41 21.23
N SER A 253 11.28 8.17 21.72
CA SER A 253 11.48 9.47 22.33
C SER A 253 11.04 9.42 23.79
N VAL A 254 11.86 9.97 24.67
CA VAL A 254 11.56 10.02 26.10
C VAL A 254 11.66 11.44 26.63
N SER A 255 10.77 11.81 27.54
CA SER A 255 10.75 13.17 28.10
C SER A 255 10.26 13.19 29.54
N ASN A 256 10.78 14.13 30.32
CA ASN A 256 10.28 14.49 31.64
C ASN A 256 10.29 16.02 31.79
N LEU A 257 9.95 16.51 32.99
CA LEU A 257 9.92 17.95 33.30
C LEU A 257 11.27 18.67 33.14
N LEU A 258 12.38 17.93 33.06
CA LEU A 258 13.74 18.47 32.90
C LEU A 258 14.29 18.30 31.47
N GLY A 259 13.49 17.78 30.52
CA GLY A 259 13.88 17.58 29.13
C GLY A 259 13.78 16.13 28.67
N GLY A 260 14.27 15.85 27.46
CA GLY A 260 14.11 14.55 26.83
C GLY A 260 15.20 14.22 25.83
N SER A 261 15.19 12.98 25.37
CA SER A 261 16.11 12.45 24.35
C SER A 261 15.38 11.48 23.43
N SER A 262 15.95 11.20 22.26
CA SER A 262 15.39 10.22 21.34
C SER A 262 16.47 9.32 20.74
N ARG A 263 16.07 8.13 20.30
CA ARG A 263 16.93 7.14 19.67
C ARG A 263 16.18 6.39 18.59
N SER A 264 16.81 6.18 17.44
CA SER A 264 16.22 5.48 16.31
C SER A 264 16.87 4.12 16.05
N LEU A 265 16.09 3.19 15.50
CA LEU A 265 16.48 1.84 15.14
C LEU A 265 15.77 1.43 13.85
N GLU A 266 16.52 0.93 12.87
CA GLU A 266 15.96 0.44 11.61
C GLU A 266 15.70 -1.08 11.69
N VAL A 267 14.48 -1.49 11.34
CA VAL A 267 14.12 -2.88 11.10
C VAL A 267 13.88 -3.07 9.61
N ARG A 268 14.75 -3.85 8.96
CA ARG A 268 14.69 -4.13 7.53
C ARG A 268 13.72 -5.28 7.27
N VAL A 269 12.79 -5.08 6.33
CA VAL A 269 11.87 -6.14 5.90
C VAL A 269 12.35 -6.68 4.55
N GLU A 270 12.71 -7.96 4.53
CA GLU A 270 13.07 -8.68 3.32
C GLU A 270 11.84 -8.83 2.42
N ALA A 271 11.94 -8.41 1.17
CA ALA A 271 10.87 -8.65 0.21
C ALA A 271 10.73 -10.18 -0.03
N PRO A 272 9.51 -10.71 -0.18
CA PRO A 272 9.33 -12.12 -0.46
C PRO A 272 10.00 -12.46 -1.79
N ARG A 273 10.97 -13.38 -1.76
CA ARG A 273 11.61 -13.92 -2.96
C ARG A 273 10.59 -14.75 -3.73
N ARG A 274 10.04 -14.19 -4.81
CA ARG A 274 9.21 -14.94 -5.75
C ARG A 274 10.12 -15.80 -6.62
N VAL A 275 9.94 -17.12 -6.57
CA VAL A 275 10.54 -18.05 -7.53
C VAL A 275 9.82 -17.85 -8.86
N LEU A 276 10.53 -17.36 -9.88
CA LEU A 276 9.97 -17.13 -11.21
C LEU A 276 9.77 -18.48 -11.90
N THR A 277 8.59 -18.68 -12.48
CA THR A 277 8.31 -19.84 -13.32
C THR A 277 8.79 -19.59 -14.75
N GLU A 278 8.94 -20.66 -15.54
CA GLU A 278 9.34 -20.59 -16.96
C GLU A 278 8.40 -19.71 -17.80
N LYS A 279 7.13 -19.60 -17.36
CA LYS A 279 6.12 -18.70 -17.94
C LYS A 279 6.30 -17.23 -17.55
N ASP A 280 6.80 -16.96 -16.35
CA ASP A 280 7.07 -15.60 -15.85
C ASP A 280 8.30 -14.97 -16.53
N LEU A 281 9.22 -15.80 -17.06
CA LEU A 281 10.44 -15.37 -17.76
C LEU A 281 10.22 -14.97 -19.23
N LEU A 282 9.04 -15.25 -19.79
CA LEU A 282 8.68 -14.92 -21.17
C LEU A 282 8.10 -13.50 -21.31
N ASP A 283 7.76 -12.84 -20.20
CA ASP A 283 7.25 -11.47 -20.18
C ASP A 283 8.38 -10.45 -19.92
N PRO A 284 8.71 -9.57 -20.89
CA PRO A 284 9.77 -8.59 -20.76
C PRO A 284 9.53 -7.53 -19.66
N GLU A 285 8.29 -7.29 -19.22
CA GLU A 285 7.99 -6.39 -18.09
C GLU A 285 8.18 -7.06 -16.73
N GLU A 286 7.92 -8.36 -16.59
CA GLU A 286 8.18 -9.12 -15.36
C GLU A 286 9.67 -9.41 -15.17
N ALA A 287 10.43 -9.62 -16.26
CA ALA A 287 11.89 -9.77 -16.23
C ALA A 287 12.62 -8.52 -15.68
N LEU A 288 11.98 -7.35 -15.76
CA LEU A 288 12.50 -6.07 -15.22
C LEU A 288 12.30 -5.92 -13.71
N LYS A 289 11.28 -6.56 -13.13
CA LYS A 289 10.89 -6.35 -11.71
C LYS A 289 11.94 -6.81 -10.68
N PRO A 290 12.71 -7.89 -10.89
CA PRO A 290 13.80 -8.27 -9.98
C PRO A 290 14.91 -7.21 -9.94
N LEU A 291 15.35 -6.68 -11.09
CA LEU A 291 16.45 -5.71 -11.14
C LEU A 291 16.03 -4.27 -10.76
N ASP A 292 14.76 -3.89 -10.95
CA ASP A 292 14.27 -2.56 -10.56
C ASP A 292 13.97 -2.44 -9.05
N ARG A 293 13.83 -3.59 -8.36
CA ARG A 293 13.55 -3.69 -6.90
C ARG A 293 14.73 -4.21 -6.06
N MET A 294 15.74 -4.84 -6.68
CA MET A 294 16.91 -5.39 -6.01
C MET A 294 17.89 -4.29 -5.60
N ASP A 295 18.36 -4.36 -4.35
CA ASP A 295 19.41 -3.47 -3.89
C ASP A 295 20.79 -3.90 -4.45
N LEU A 296 21.72 -2.96 -4.50
CA LEU A 296 23.06 -3.23 -5.05
C LEU A 296 23.80 -4.38 -4.31
N PRO A 297 23.72 -4.51 -2.97
CA PRO A 297 24.29 -5.66 -2.25
C PRO A 297 23.76 -7.02 -2.73
N GLU A 298 22.45 -7.18 -2.92
CA GLU A 298 21.87 -8.43 -3.39
C GLU A 298 22.27 -8.73 -4.84
N ALA A 299 22.34 -7.70 -5.69
CA ALA A 299 22.81 -7.84 -7.07
C ALA A 299 24.27 -8.34 -7.14
N LEU A 300 25.13 -7.79 -6.27
CA LEU A 300 26.54 -8.18 -6.15
C LEU A 300 26.68 -9.64 -5.68
N HIS A 301 25.92 -10.03 -4.65
CA HIS A 301 25.96 -11.40 -4.14
C HIS A 301 25.54 -12.42 -5.20
N ARG A 302 24.45 -12.14 -5.94
CA ARG A 302 24.02 -12.99 -7.06
C ARG A 302 25.07 -13.08 -8.15
N GLY A 303 25.68 -11.95 -8.53
CA GLY A 303 26.74 -11.94 -9.54
C GLY A 303 27.96 -12.75 -9.10
N GLU A 304 28.34 -12.67 -7.82
CA GLU A 304 29.41 -13.48 -7.24
C GLU A 304 29.09 -14.97 -7.29
N THR A 305 27.87 -15.39 -6.94
CA THR A 305 27.45 -16.80 -7.05
C THR A 305 27.52 -17.31 -8.49
N LEU A 306 27.05 -16.52 -9.45
CA LEU A 306 27.13 -16.86 -10.88
C LEU A 306 28.58 -16.90 -11.39
N ARG A 307 29.46 -16.07 -10.82
CA ARG A 307 30.90 -16.07 -11.11
C ARG A 307 31.57 -17.32 -10.56
N GLU A 308 31.26 -17.72 -9.33
CA GLU A 308 31.81 -18.93 -8.70
C GLU A 308 31.35 -20.21 -9.42
N ALA A 309 30.14 -20.22 -9.97
CA ALA A 309 29.63 -21.32 -10.79
C ALA A 309 30.25 -21.40 -12.20
N ALA A 310 30.97 -20.36 -12.65
CA ALA A 310 31.56 -20.33 -13.98
C ALA A 310 32.83 -21.20 -14.05
N PRO A 311 33.06 -21.95 -15.16
CA PRO A 311 34.31 -22.68 -15.35
C PRO A 311 35.53 -21.75 -15.28
N GLU A 312 36.61 -22.23 -14.67
CA GLU A 312 37.84 -21.46 -14.51
C GLU A 312 38.37 -20.98 -15.87
N GLY A 313 38.71 -19.69 -15.96
CA GLY A 313 39.20 -19.09 -17.21
C GLY A 313 38.11 -18.67 -18.20
N SER A 314 36.83 -18.71 -17.80
CA SER A 314 35.73 -18.18 -18.60
C SER A 314 35.87 -16.68 -18.91
N TRP A 315 35.19 -16.25 -19.96
CA TRP A 315 35.13 -14.87 -20.44
C TRP A 315 33.74 -14.29 -20.26
N THR A 316 33.65 -13.00 -19.99
CA THR A 316 32.40 -12.24 -19.94
C THR A 316 32.54 -10.94 -20.74
N LEU A 317 31.44 -10.28 -21.05
CA LEU A 317 31.47 -8.95 -21.68
C LEU A 317 31.21 -7.89 -20.64
N ARG A 318 32.20 -7.05 -20.35
CA ARG A 318 32.03 -5.94 -19.43
C ARG A 318 31.23 -4.82 -20.12
N LEU A 319 30.15 -4.40 -19.46
CA LEU A 319 29.32 -3.26 -19.83
C LEU A 319 29.75 -2.04 -19.00
N VAL A 320 30.03 -0.92 -19.66
CA VAL A 320 30.41 0.32 -18.98
C VAL A 320 29.14 1.00 -18.47
N VAL A 321 29.00 1.12 -17.14
CA VAL A 321 27.82 1.72 -16.50
C VAL A 321 28.22 2.98 -15.72
N SER A 322 27.41 4.04 -15.80
CA SER A 322 27.61 5.28 -15.04
C SER A 322 26.74 5.31 -13.76
N GLY A 323 27.37 5.59 -12.61
CA GLY A 323 26.71 6.10 -11.40
C GLY A 323 25.79 5.16 -10.56
N ARG A 324 25.80 5.38 -9.24
CA ARG A 324 25.49 4.42 -8.14
C ARG A 324 24.09 3.78 -8.06
N ALA A 325 23.06 4.22 -8.79
CA ALA A 325 21.72 3.62 -8.71
C ALA A 325 20.93 3.65 -10.02
N LEU A 326 21.12 4.69 -10.84
CA LEU A 326 20.56 4.74 -12.20
C LEU A 326 21.12 3.64 -13.11
N GLY A 327 22.37 3.21 -12.87
CA GLY A 327 23.02 2.18 -13.67
C GLY A 327 22.29 0.84 -13.68
N LEU A 328 21.83 0.34 -12.52
CA LEU A 328 21.15 -0.97 -12.46
C LEU A 328 19.83 -0.93 -13.23
N LYS A 329 19.08 0.17 -13.09
CA LYS A 329 17.84 0.39 -13.84
C LYS A 329 18.08 0.50 -15.35
N GLN A 330 19.16 1.17 -15.74
CA GLN A 330 19.58 1.28 -17.14
C GLN A 330 19.98 -0.08 -17.73
N VAL A 331 20.78 -0.86 -16.99
CA VAL A 331 21.18 -2.21 -17.38
C VAL A 331 19.96 -3.12 -17.51
N ALA A 332 19.02 -3.05 -16.56
CA ALA A 332 17.78 -3.82 -16.59
C ALA A 332 16.95 -3.49 -17.84
N ARG A 333 16.68 -2.20 -18.08
CA ARG A 333 15.93 -1.72 -19.25
C ARG A 333 16.58 -2.13 -20.56
N ALA A 334 17.90 -2.04 -20.63
CA ALA A 334 18.64 -2.36 -21.84
C ALA A 334 18.69 -3.88 -22.10
N ALA A 335 18.76 -4.71 -21.06
CA ALA A 335 18.85 -6.17 -21.17
C ALA A 335 17.50 -6.85 -21.46
N GLY A 336 16.38 -6.28 -21.01
CA GLY A 336 15.06 -6.86 -21.21
C GLY A 336 14.98 -8.32 -20.76
N SER A 337 14.49 -9.23 -21.63
CA SER A 337 14.38 -10.66 -21.36
C SER A 337 15.71 -11.38 -21.11
N ARG A 338 16.84 -10.75 -21.47
CA ARG A 338 18.20 -11.27 -21.22
C ARG A 338 18.79 -10.80 -19.87
N GLY A 339 17.99 -10.19 -18.99
CA GLY A 339 18.45 -9.72 -17.68
C GLY A 339 19.04 -10.81 -16.78
N ALA A 340 18.65 -12.07 -16.97
CA ALA A 340 19.21 -13.21 -16.23
C ALA A 340 20.69 -13.49 -16.54
N ASP A 341 21.17 -13.08 -17.71
CA ASP A 341 22.56 -13.26 -18.13
C ASP A 341 23.48 -12.13 -17.66
N ILE A 342 22.93 -11.13 -16.97
CA ILE A 342 23.71 -10.03 -16.45
C ILE A 342 24.26 -10.42 -15.07
N LEU A 343 25.58 -10.46 -14.96
CA LEU A 343 26.30 -10.56 -13.70
C LEU A 343 26.65 -9.16 -13.20
N ILE A 344 26.30 -8.84 -11.96
CA ILE A 344 26.75 -7.61 -11.29
C ILE A 344 27.92 -7.98 -10.37
N LEU A 345 29.12 -7.54 -10.71
CA LEU A 345 30.33 -7.91 -9.99
C LEU A 345 30.96 -6.70 -9.29
N PRO A 346 31.64 -6.89 -8.15
CA PRO A 346 32.42 -5.82 -7.54
C PRO A 346 33.55 -5.39 -8.48
N TYR A 347 33.78 -4.08 -8.55
CA TYR A 347 34.89 -3.48 -9.29
C TYR A 347 35.69 -2.59 -8.34
N LEU A 348 36.90 -3.06 -8.03
CA LEU A 348 37.86 -2.31 -7.22
C LEU A 348 38.62 -1.34 -8.13
N ARG A 349 38.37 -0.04 -7.97
CA ARG A 349 39.24 1.00 -8.54
C ARG A 349 40.52 1.13 -7.72
N LYS A 350 41.60 1.55 -8.38
CA LYS A 350 42.90 1.81 -7.77
C LYS A 350 42.88 2.92 -6.69
N ASP A 351 41.82 3.74 -6.66
CA ASP A 351 41.60 4.82 -5.69
C ASP A 351 40.85 4.38 -4.42
N GLY A 352 40.58 3.07 -4.28
CA GLY A 352 39.93 2.51 -3.09
C GLY A 352 38.41 2.63 -3.07
N PHE A 353 37.78 3.29 -4.05
CA PHE A 353 36.32 3.33 -4.14
C PHE A 353 35.76 2.02 -4.70
N ARG A 354 34.86 1.39 -3.94
CA ARG A 354 34.10 0.22 -4.39
C ARG A 354 33.04 0.67 -5.40
N LEU A 355 33.23 0.27 -6.66
CA LEU A 355 32.20 0.32 -7.69
C LEU A 355 31.72 -1.09 -7.99
N TRP A 356 30.73 -1.17 -8.86
CA TRP A 356 30.24 -2.41 -9.44
C TRP A 356 30.31 -2.30 -10.95
N GLN A 357 30.34 -3.45 -11.63
CA GLN A 357 30.31 -3.55 -13.08
C GLN A 357 29.21 -4.53 -13.50
N ALA A 358 28.52 -4.22 -14.59
CA ALA A 358 27.63 -5.17 -15.24
C ALA A 358 28.42 -5.97 -16.28
N CYS A 359 28.20 -7.27 -16.29
CA CYS A 359 28.89 -8.22 -17.15
C CYS A 359 27.83 -9.07 -17.85
N PHE A 360 27.92 -9.26 -19.16
CA PHE A 360 26.94 -10.03 -19.94
C PHE A 360 27.51 -11.42 -20.25
N GLY A 361 26.83 -12.44 -19.73
CA GLY A 361 27.08 -13.86 -19.98
C GLY A 361 28.42 -14.39 -19.46
N VAL A 362 28.57 -15.71 -19.56
CA VAL A 362 29.81 -16.44 -19.29
C VAL A 362 30.10 -17.32 -20.50
N TYR A 363 31.32 -17.27 -21.02
CA TYR A 363 31.71 -17.88 -22.29
C TYR A 363 33.06 -18.59 -22.18
N ALA A 364 33.20 -19.74 -22.85
CA ALA A 364 34.44 -20.52 -22.82
C ALA A 364 35.64 -19.83 -23.51
N SER A 365 35.41 -18.81 -24.36
CA SER A 365 36.49 -18.09 -25.04
C SER A 365 36.12 -16.64 -25.37
N ARG A 366 37.15 -15.81 -25.55
CA ARG A 366 37.02 -14.41 -26.00
C ARG A 366 36.24 -14.30 -27.32
N ALA A 367 36.45 -15.22 -28.25
CA ALA A 367 35.78 -15.22 -29.55
C ALA A 367 34.28 -15.55 -29.41
N LEU A 368 33.92 -16.47 -28.52
CA LEU A 368 32.52 -16.79 -28.22
C LEU A 368 31.80 -15.62 -27.54
N ALA A 369 32.48 -14.93 -26.62
CA ALA A 369 31.97 -13.71 -26.02
C ALA A 369 31.66 -12.65 -27.09
N ALA A 370 32.62 -12.34 -27.97
CA ALA A 370 32.39 -11.36 -29.04
C ALA A 370 31.24 -11.75 -30.00
N ARG A 371 31.12 -13.03 -30.36
CA ARG A 371 30.01 -13.54 -31.18
C ARG A 371 28.66 -13.45 -30.46
N ALA A 372 28.62 -13.72 -29.17
CA ALA A 372 27.42 -13.57 -28.36
C ALA A 372 27.00 -12.10 -28.23
N TRP A 373 27.97 -11.18 -28.12
CA TRP A 373 27.68 -9.74 -28.13
C TRP A 373 27.02 -9.29 -29.43
N ALA A 374 27.52 -9.74 -30.57
CA ALA A 374 26.93 -9.39 -31.87
C ALA A 374 25.46 -9.82 -32.01
N LYS A 375 25.06 -10.87 -31.28
CA LYS A 375 23.69 -11.39 -31.23
C LYS A 375 22.87 -10.86 -30.05
N ALA A 376 23.44 -9.97 -29.24
CA ALA A 376 22.74 -9.40 -28.09
C ALA A 376 21.62 -8.43 -28.53
N PRO A 377 20.61 -8.19 -27.68
CA PRO A 377 19.51 -7.28 -27.97
C PRO A 377 20.01 -5.91 -28.45
N GLU A 378 19.33 -5.33 -29.44
CA GLU A 378 19.71 -4.03 -30.00
C GLU A 378 19.65 -2.91 -28.95
N THR A 379 18.71 -3.00 -28.02
CA THR A 379 18.60 -2.11 -26.85
C THR A 379 19.86 -2.18 -25.98
N LEU A 380 20.42 -3.38 -25.77
CA LEU A 380 21.64 -3.58 -24.99
C LEU A 380 22.86 -3.04 -25.73
N ARG A 381 22.98 -3.34 -27.04
CA ARG A 381 24.12 -2.89 -27.87
C ARG A 381 24.15 -1.38 -28.10
N SER A 382 23.00 -0.75 -28.25
CA SER A 382 22.89 0.71 -28.41
C SER A 382 23.18 1.47 -27.12
N THR A 383 22.81 0.89 -25.97
CA THR A 383 23.07 1.47 -24.64
C THR A 383 24.54 1.33 -24.23
N PHE A 384 25.18 0.19 -24.53
CA PHE A 384 26.55 -0.12 -24.12
C PHE A 384 27.47 -0.29 -25.33
N LYS A 385 27.80 0.82 -25.99
CA LYS A 385 28.62 0.81 -27.21
C LYS A 385 30.07 0.33 -26.98
N ASP A 386 30.58 0.53 -25.78
CA ASP A 386 31.96 0.20 -25.39
C ASP A 386 32.07 -1.12 -24.63
N ALA A 387 31.23 -2.11 -24.95
CA ALA A 387 31.32 -3.43 -24.32
C ALA A 387 32.59 -4.17 -24.78
N PHE A 388 33.39 -4.68 -23.84
CA PHE A 388 34.62 -5.41 -24.16
C PHE A 388 34.72 -6.75 -23.44
N PRO A 389 35.28 -7.79 -24.10
CA PRO A 389 35.53 -9.07 -23.45
C PRO A 389 36.57 -8.94 -22.33
N GLN A 390 36.26 -9.50 -21.17
CA GLN A 390 37.13 -9.59 -20.02
C GLN A 390 37.16 -11.02 -19.50
N ARG A 391 38.32 -11.47 -19.01
CA ARG A 391 38.44 -12.75 -18.34
C ARG A 391 37.80 -12.66 -16.95
N LEU A 392 36.96 -13.64 -16.64
CA LEU A 392 36.35 -13.81 -15.33
C LEU A 392 37.43 -14.41 -14.41
N HIS A 393 37.77 -13.69 -13.34
CA HIS A 393 38.75 -14.09 -12.32
C HIS A 393 38.06 -14.45 -11.02
#